data_AF-A0A6A5GPH6-F1
#
_entry.id   AF-A0A6A5GPH6-F1
#
_cell.length_a   1.000
_cell.length_b   1.000
_cell.length_c   1.000
_cell.angle_alpha   90.00
_cell.angle_beta   90.00
_cell.angle_gamma   90.00
#
_symmetry.space_group_name_H-M   'P 1'
#
loop_
_entity.id
_entity.type
_entity.pdbx_description
1 polymer ?
#
loop_
_entity_poly.entity_id
_entity_poly.type
_entity_poly.pdbx_seq_one_letter_code
_entity_poly.pdbx_strand_id
1 'polypeptide(L)'
;MSTRSSCHSSISTQMFGSIEEGYDFPQSLTSSVSGSSLSPESSFHTLITIETFNAIINKPVNYVDTKRISVVVKNWLERTQATQEWFATKILGRCRRTLGQCLNKPKDWKELSQKREIYVKMHNWMCLTEEQRHEMMRVYKAPNMPSH
;
A
#
# COMPACT_ATOMS: atom_id res chain seq x y z
N MET A 1 55.71 -33.61 -4.86
CA MET A 1 55.12 -34.43 -3.78
C MET A 1 53.70 -33.91 -3.54
N SER A 2 52.73 -34.84 -3.54
CA SER A 2 51.35 -34.72 -3.02
C SER A 2 50.42 -33.70 -3.71
N THR A 3 49.66 -34.04 -4.77
CA THR A 3 48.48 -34.93 -4.92
C THR A 3 47.12 -34.28 -4.64
N ARG A 4 46.25 -34.39 -5.66
CA ARG A 4 44.77 -34.55 -5.65
C ARG A 4 43.95 -33.28 -5.35
N SER A 5 42.78 -33.05 -5.97
CA SER A 5 41.98 -33.92 -6.84
C SER A 5 41.04 -33.09 -7.71
N SER A 6 40.91 -33.53 -8.96
CA SER A 6 39.82 -33.22 -9.88
C SER A 6 38.59 -34.04 -9.50
N CYS A 7 37.39 -33.45 -9.56
CA CYS A 7 36.13 -34.16 -9.67
C CYS A 7 35.19 -33.39 -10.61
N HIS A 8 35.22 -33.76 -11.89
CA HIS A 8 34.14 -33.49 -12.84
C HIS A 8 33.16 -34.67 -12.75
N SER A 9 31.86 -34.44 -12.64
CA SER A 9 30.86 -35.42 -13.08
C SER A 9 29.57 -34.71 -13.46
N SER A 10 29.20 -34.86 -14.73
CA SER A 10 27.88 -34.57 -15.28
C SER A 10 26.92 -35.77 -15.08
N ILE A 11 25.66 -35.57 -15.51
CA ILE A 11 24.54 -36.52 -15.74
C ILE A 11 23.53 -36.55 -14.59
N SER A 12 22.39 -35.85 -14.73
CA SER A 12 21.14 -36.21 -15.45
C SER A 12 20.21 -37.02 -14.56
N THR A 13 18.95 -36.57 -14.42
CA THR A 13 17.71 -37.36 -14.54
C THR A 13 16.53 -36.51 -14.03
N GLN A 14 15.50 -36.47 -14.86
CA GLN A 14 14.21 -35.82 -14.65
C GLN A 14 13.33 -36.63 -13.67
N MET A 15 12.17 -36.06 -13.33
CA MET A 15 10.96 -36.73 -12.80
C MET A 15 10.85 -36.90 -11.27
N PHE A 16 10.06 -36.02 -10.68
CA PHE A 16 8.96 -36.34 -9.75
C PHE A 16 8.12 -35.06 -9.64
N GLY A 17 6.80 -35.03 -9.76
CA GLY A 17 5.79 -36.06 -9.67
C GLY A 17 4.54 -35.32 -9.21
N SER A 18 3.44 -35.56 -9.90
CA SER A 18 2.13 -34.94 -9.79
C SER A 18 1.57 -34.90 -8.36
N ILE A 19 0.85 -33.84 -8.03
CA ILE A 19 -0.33 -33.92 -7.17
C ILE A 19 -1.44 -33.13 -7.87
N GLU A 20 -2.29 -33.88 -8.58
CA GLU A 20 -3.68 -33.51 -8.85
C GLU A 20 -4.54 -33.90 -7.64
N GLU A 21 -5.25 -32.94 -7.08
CA GLU A 21 -6.58 -33.08 -6.47
C GLU A 21 -7.24 -31.71 -6.70
N GLY A 22 -8.35 -31.52 -7.39
CA GLY A 22 -9.51 -32.38 -7.56
C GLY A 22 -10.75 -31.57 -7.14
N TYR A 23 -11.14 -30.57 -7.93
CA TYR A 23 -12.46 -29.92 -7.80
C TYR A 23 -13.03 -29.61 -9.18
N ASP A 24 -13.95 -30.50 -9.57
CA ASP A 24 -14.82 -30.46 -10.74
C ASP A 24 -15.89 -29.37 -10.55
N PHE A 25 -16.05 -28.47 -11.52
CA PHE A 25 -17.22 -27.59 -11.60
C PHE A 25 -17.70 -27.52 -13.06
N PRO A 26 -18.98 -27.80 -13.33
CA PRO A 26 -19.42 -28.26 -14.65
C PRO A 26 -19.49 -27.12 -15.68
N GLN A 27 -19.06 -27.45 -16.90
CA GLN A 27 -19.33 -26.67 -18.10
C GLN A 27 -20.77 -26.89 -18.57
N SER A 28 -21.48 -25.80 -18.85
CA SER A 28 -22.69 -25.83 -19.69
C SER A 28 -22.66 -24.67 -20.68
N LEU A 29 -22.51 -25.00 -21.97
CA LEU A 29 -22.95 -24.13 -23.07
C LEU A 29 -24.49 -24.04 -23.04
N THR A 30 -25.06 -22.84 -23.22
CA THR A 30 -25.90 -22.47 -24.39
C THR A 30 -26.59 -21.11 -24.21
N SER A 31 -26.81 -20.47 -25.36
CA SER A 31 -27.81 -19.44 -25.69
C SER A 31 -27.49 -17.95 -25.44
N SER A 32 -27.48 -17.25 -26.56
CA SER A 32 -27.39 -15.80 -26.73
C SER A 32 -28.75 -15.14 -26.49
N VAL A 33 -28.80 -14.04 -25.74
CA VAL A 33 -29.75 -12.92 -25.97
C VAL A 33 -29.06 -11.62 -25.59
N SER A 34 -29.11 -10.66 -26.51
CA SER A 34 -28.57 -9.30 -26.39
C SER A 34 -29.15 -8.51 -25.22
N GLY A 35 -28.29 -7.78 -24.54
CA GLY A 35 -28.63 -6.69 -23.64
C GLY A 35 -27.41 -5.80 -23.44
N SER A 36 -27.37 -4.68 -24.16
CA SER A 36 -26.35 -3.65 -23.98
C SER A 36 -26.41 -3.09 -22.56
N SER A 37 -25.30 -3.15 -21.83
CA SER A 37 -24.88 -2.04 -20.94
C SER A 37 -23.49 -2.33 -20.37
N LEU A 38 -22.53 -1.53 -20.84
CA LEU A 38 -21.26 -1.19 -20.20
C LEU A 38 -20.44 -2.34 -19.60
N SER A 39 -19.45 -2.78 -20.39
CA SER A 39 -18.26 -3.45 -19.90
C SER A 39 -17.61 -2.65 -18.76
N PRO A 40 -17.29 -3.26 -17.61
CA PRO A 40 -16.06 -2.95 -16.92
C PRO A 40 -14.99 -3.84 -17.57
N GLU A 41 -14.12 -3.24 -18.38
CA GLU A 41 -12.88 -3.92 -18.75
C GLU A 41 -12.11 -4.22 -17.46
N SER A 42 -12.18 -5.49 -17.06
CA SER A 42 -11.34 -6.08 -16.03
C SER A 42 -9.92 -6.21 -16.60
N SER A 43 -9.18 -5.12 -16.61
CA SER A 43 -7.74 -5.11 -16.79
C SER A 43 -7.06 -4.82 -15.44
N PHE A 44 -6.74 -5.92 -14.75
CA PHE A 44 -5.69 -6.10 -13.74
C PHE A 44 -4.93 -4.85 -13.29
N HIS A 45 -5.52 -4.00 -12.46
CA HIS A 45 -4.75 -3.12 -11.59
C HIS A 45 -5.40 -3.04 -10.21
N THR A 46 -4.56 -3.25 -9.20
CA THR A 46 -4.78 -3.09 -7.76
C THR A 46 -5.09 -1.63 -7.40
N LEU A 47 -6.08 -1.01 -8.04
CA LEU A 47 -6.41 0.41 -7.90
C LEU A 47 -7.39 0.57 -6.75
N ILE A 48 -6.90 1.06 -5.61
CA ILE A 48 -7.79 1.55 -4.56
C ILE A 48 -8.54 2.78 -5.06
N THR A 49 -9.87 2.79 -4.98
CA THR A 49 -10.67 3.95 -5.36
C THR A 49 -10.52 5.08 -4.34
N ILE A 50 -10.79 6.33 -4.74
CA ILE A 50 -10.76 7.49 -3.84
C ILE A 50 -11.75 7.31 -2.68
N GLU A 51 -12.90 6.70 -2.94
CA GLU A 51 -13.92 6.43 -1.91
C GLU A 51 -13.43 5.42 -0.88
N THR A 52 -12.85 4.30 -1.33
CA THR A 52 -12.25 3.30 -0.44
C THR A 52 -11.08 3.88 0.35
N PHE A 53 -10.23 4.68 -0.30
CA PHE A 53 -9.15 5.41 0.38
C PHE A 53 -9.70 6.33 1.48
N ASN A 54 -10.73 7.12 1.18
CA ASN A 54 -11.36 8.01 2.15
C ASN A 54 -11.99 7.25 3.32
N ALA A 55 -12.59 6.09 3.07
CA ALA A 55 -13.11 5.22 4.12
C ALA A 55 -12.00 4.70 5.05
N ILE A 56 -10.85 4.32 4.49
CA ILE A 56 -9.71 3.82 5.26
C ILE A 56 -9.03 4.96 6.04
N ILE A 57 -8.73 6.09 5.40
CA ILE A 57 -7.97 7.17 6.04
C ILE A 57 -8.74 7.79 7.21
N ASN A 58 -10.07 7.86 7.11
CA ASN A 58 -10.94 8.42 8.15
C ASN A 58 -11.47 7.39 9.15
N LYS A 59 -11.07 6.10 9.04
CA LYS A 59 -11.49 5.06 9.97
C LYS A 59 -11.09 5.44 11.41
N PRO A 60 -12.02 5.41 12.38
CA PRO A 60 -11.70 5.76 13.76
C PRO A 60 -10.75 4.72 14.37
N VAL A 61 -9.81 5.21 15.19
CA VAL A 61 -8.84 4.38 15.91
C VAL A 61 -8.85 4.81 17.38
N ASN A 62 -8.96 3.84 18.28
CA ASN A 62 -9.08 4.08 19.72
C ASN A 62 -7.78 4.63 20.35
N TYR A 63 -6.63 4.20 19.80
CA TYR A 63 -5.33 4.56 20.31
C TYR A 63 -4.27 4.58 19.20
N VAL A 64 -3.41 5.60 19.20
CA VAL A 64 -2.22 5.68 18.36
C VAL A 64 -1.03 6.09 19.23
N ASP A 65 0.08 5.36 19.11
CA ASP A 65 1.37 5.80 19.65
C ASP A 65 1.90 6.97 18.79
N THR A 66 1.72 8.18 19.31
CA THR A 66 1.99 9.44 18.62
C THR A 66 3.48 9.65 18.36
N LYS A 67 4.36 9.17 19.25
CA LYS A 67 5.81 9.28 19.11
C LYS A 67 6.29 8.34 18.03
N ARG A 68 5.86 7.07 18.07
CA ARG A 68 6.20 6.07 17.06
C ARG A 68 5.71 6.48 15.68
N ILE A 69 4.42 6.82 15.53
CA ILE A 69 3.87 7.14 14.20
C ILE A 69 4.54 8.38 13.59
N SER A 70 4.94 9.35 14.41
CA SER A 70 5.67 10.53 13.94
C SER A 70 7.01 10.17 13.30
N VAL A 71 7.76 9.25 13.91
CA VAL A 71 9.02 8.75 13.34
C VAL A 71 8.77 7.97 12.06
N VAL A 72 7.78 7.07 12.07
CA VAL A 72 7.42 6.26 10.89
C VAL A 72 7.06 7.13 9.68
N VAL A 73 6.26 8.17 9.90
CA VAL A 73 5.85 9.11 8.84
C VAL A 73 7.04 9.94 8.35
N LYS A 74 7.91 10.44 9.24
CA LYS A 74 9.14 11.15 8.83
C LYS A 74 10.00 10.29 7.91
N ASN A 75 10.30 9.06 8.35
CA ASN A 75 11.11 8.13 7.57
C ASN A 75 10.45 7.78 6.23
N TRP A 76 9.12 7.74 6.16
CA TRP A 76 8.40 7.51 4.91
C TRP A 76 8.47 8.71 3.96
N LEU A 77 8.31 9.93 4.46
CA LEU A 77 8.44 11.16 3.66
C LEU A 77 9.86 11.29 3.08
N GLU A 78 10.88 10.95 3.86
CA GLU A 78 12.28 10.98 3.42
C GLU A 78 12.54 9.95 2.29
N ARG A 79 12.09 8.71 2.47
CA ARG A 79 12.30 7.64 1.48
C ARG A 79 11.56 7.85 0.17
N THR A 80 10.33 8.35 0.24
CA THR A 80 9.51 8.63 -0.95
C THR A 80 9.76 10.01 -1.53
N GLN A 81 10.61 10.81 -0.85
CA GLN A 81 10.88 12.21 -1.11
C GLN A 81 9.62 13.11 -1.08
N ALA A 82 8.45 12.58 -0.67
CA ALA A 82 7.21 13.33 -0.64
C ALA A 82 7.31 14.50 0.34
N THR A 83 6.82 15.67 -0.06
CA THR A 83 6.95 16.86 0.78
C THR A 83 5.95 16.83 1.94
N GLN A 84 6.35 17.41 3.07
CA GLN A 84 5.42 17.63 4.20
C GLN A 84 4.21 18.47 3.79
N GLU A 85 4.38 19.44 2.88
CA GLU A 85 3.27 20.27 2.38
C GLU A 85 2.25 19.42 1.64
N TRP A 86 2.71 18.58 0.70
CA TRP A 86 1.82 17.70 -0.05
C TRP A 86 1.09 16.72 0.88
N PHE A 87 1.82 16.07 1.79
CA PHE A 87 1.21 15.11 2.70
C PHE A 87 0.18 15.76 3.64
N ALA A 88 0.53 16.92 4.21
CA ALA A 88 -0.39 17.66 5.06
C ALA A 88 -1.68 18.05 4.32
N THR A 89 -1.55 18.60 3.12
CA THR A 89 -2.68 19.17 2.38
C THR A 89 -3.53 18.11 1.70
N LYS A 90 -2.91 17.15 1.01
CA LYS A 90 -3.63 16.15 0.20
C LYS A 90 -4.13 14.96 1.00
N ILE A 91 -3.38 14.52 2.01
CA ILE A 91 -3.72 13.31 2.76
C ILE A 91 -4.39 13.65 4.09
N LEU A 92 -3.87 14.64 4.83
CA LEU A 92 -4.36 14.94 6.17
C LEU A 92 -5.43 16.04 6.22
N GLY A 93 -5.58 16.85 5.17
CA GLY A 93 -6.47 18.01 5.17
C GLY A 93 -6.06 19.09 6.19
N ARG A 94 -4.75 19.29 6.36
CA ARG A 94 -4.15 20.24 7.30
C ARG A 94 -3.04 21.04 6.61
N CYS A 95 -2.61 22.14 7.22
CA CYS A 95 -1.47 22.90 6.74
C CYS A 95 -0.14 22.29 7.22
N ARG A 96 0.95 22.52 6.47
CA ARG A 96 2.30 22.03 6.82
C ARG A 96 2.76 22.42 8.22
N ARG A 97 2.47 23.63 8.68
CA ARG A 97 2.87 24.07 10.04
C ARG A 97 2.32 23.14 11.11
N THR A 98 1.04 22.76 11.00
CA THR A 98 0.39 21.85 11.95
C THR A 98 1.03 20.47 11.90
N LEU A 99 1.28 19.95 10.69
CA LEU A 99 1.98 18.67 10.52
C LEU A 99 3.39 18.71 11.13
N GLY A 100 4.18 19.74 10.83
CA GLY A 100 5.53 19.89 11.34
C GLY A 100 5.60 19.94 12.87
N GLN A 101 4.64 20.61 13.52
CA GLN A 101 4.52 20.58 14.98
C GLN A 101 4.23 19.17 15.51
N CYS A 102 3.30 18.44 14.88
CA CYS A 102 2.95 17.08 15.30
C CYS A 102 4.15 16.13 15.17
N LEU A 103 4.88 16.21 14.05
CA LEU A 103 6.03 15.35 13.79
C LEU A 103 7.24 15.66 14.67
N ASN A 104 7.49 16.94 14.99
CA ASN A 104 8.67 17.36 15.75
C ASN A 104 8.47 17.37 17.26
N LYS A 105 7.24 17.60 17.72
CA LYS A 105 6.89 17.64 19.14
C LYS A 105 5.58 16.86 19.38
N PRO A 106 5.57 15.54 19.17
CA PRO A 106 4.38 14.73 19.39
C PRO A 106 4.01 14.72 20.87
N LYS A 107 2.78 15.12 21.18
CA LYS A 107 2.19 15.00 22.51
C LYS A 107 1.67 13.59 22.72
N ASP A 108 1.54 13.17 23.99
CA ASP A 108 0.98 11.87 24.30
C ASP A 108 -0.52 11.81 23.92
N TRP A 109 -0.99 10.64 23.49
CA TRP A 109 -2.35 10.43 22.97
C TRP A 109 -3.45 10.97 23.91
N LYS A 110 -3.26 10.80 25.22
CA LYS A 110 -4.21 11.23 26.25
C LYS A 110 -4.38 12.75 26.30
N GLU A 111 -3.35 13.50 25.95
CA GLU A 111 -3.33 14.98 25.93
C GLU A 111 -3.85 15.58 24.62
N LEU A 112 -4.10 14.73 23.62
CA LEU A 112 -4.66 15.17 22.36
C LEU A 112 -6.19 15.27 22.47
N SER A 113 -6.75 16.44 22.17
CA SER A 113 -8.18 16.60 21.90
C SER A 113 -8.41 16.56 20.38
N GLN A 114 -8.57 17.71 19.73
CA GLN A 114 -8.84 17.82 18.29
C GLN A 114 -7.72 17.28 17.39
N LYS A 115 -6.47 17.23 17.89
CA LYS A 115 -5.32 16.77 17.10
C LYS A 115 -5.24 15.24 16.94
N ARG A 116 -6.09 14.46 17.63
CA ARG A 116 -6.12 12.99 17.48
C ARG A 116 -6.34 12.57 16.03
N GLU A 117 -7.24 13.25 15.33
CA GLU A 117 -7.58 12.95 13.93
C GLU A 117 -6.33 12.93 13.02
N ILE A 118 -5.36 13.82 13.27
CA ILE A 118 -4.13 13.90 12.48
C ILE A 118 -3.30 12.62 12.63
N TYR A 119 -3.13 12.15 13.87
CA TYR A 119 -2.39 10.91 14.15
C TYR A 119 -3.15 9.67 13.71
N VAL A 120 -4.48 9.66 13.77
CA VAL A 120 -5.32 8.60 13.21
C VAL A 120 -5.10 8.49 11.71
N LYS A 121 -5.17 9.61 10.98
CA LYS A 121 -4.94 9.63 9.53
C LYS A 121 -3.51 9.21 9.17
N MET A 122 -2.51 9.64 9.92
CA MET A 122 -1.13 9.16 9.77
C MET A 122 -1.02 7.65 9.97
N HIS A 123 -1.64 7.11 11.02
CA HIS A 123 -1.66 5.69 11.30
C HIS A 123 -2.32 4.91 10.16
N ASN A 124 -3.52 5.33 9.76
CA ASN A 124 -4.28 4.67 8.69
C ASN A 124 -3.55 4.74 7.35
N TRP A 125 -2.88 5.85 7.03
CA TRP A 125 -2.01 5.96 5.87
C TRP A 125 -0.91 4.89 5.88
N MET A 126 -0.30 4.66 7.04
CA MET A 126 0.76 3.66 7.19
C MET A 126 0.24 2.21 7.23
N CYS A 127 -1.07 2.01 7.37
CA CYS A 127 -1.71 0.70 7.23
C CYS A 127 -2.06 0.34 5.78
N LEU A 128 -2.05 1.31 4.86
CA LEU A 128 -2.20 1.03 3.44
C LEU A 128 -1.00 0.25 2.91
N THR A 129 -1.24 -0.62 1.92
CA THR A 129 -0.14 -1.29 1.23
C THR A 129 0.71 -0.28 0.47
N GLU A 130 1.90 -0.69 0.03
CA GLU A 130 2.77 0.20 -0.76
C GLU A 130 2.09 0.56 -2.08
N GLU A 131 1.44 -0.40 -2.74
CA GLU A 131 0.72 -0.22 -3.99
C GLU A 131 -0.41 0.81 -3.83
N GLN A 132 -1.20 0.70 -2.74
CA GLN A 132 -2.28 1.64 -2.44
C GLN A 132 -1.75 3.06 -2.19
N ARG A 133 -0.63 3.20 -1.49
CA ARG A 133 -0.01 4.51 -1.28
C ARG A 133 0.52 5.10 -2.58
N HIS A 134 1.19 4.30 -3.40
CA HIS A 134 1.68 4.73 -4.71
C HIS A 134 0.52 5.16 -5.63
N GLU A 135 -0.60 4.46 -5.58
CA GLU A 135 -1.81 4.84 -6.30
C GLU A 135 -2.28 6.24 -5.89
N MET A 136 -2.44 6.46 -4.59
CA MET A 136 -2.87 7.77 -4.08
C MET A 136 -1.84 8.87 -4.34
N MET A 137 -0.54 8.55 -4.30
CA MET A 137 0.50 9.47 -4.71
C MET A 137 0.37 9.87 -6.18
N ARG A 138 0.00 8.94 -7.07
CA ARG A 138 -0.27 9.24 -8.49
C ARG A 138 -1.50 10.12 -8.64
N VAL A 139 -2.63 9.71 -8.04
CA VAL A 139 -3.91 10.43 -8.10
C VAL A 139 -3.79 11.88 -7.62
N TYR A 140 -3.08 12.10 -6.51
CA TYR A 140 -2.86 13.43 -5.95
C TYR A 140 -1.59 14.14 -6.44
N LYS A 141 -0.96 13.63 -7.50
CA LYS A 141 0.20 14.23 -8.18
C LYS A 141 1.32 14.59 -7.19
N ALA A 142 1.80 13.60 -6.46
CA ALA A 142 2.90 13.80 -5.51
C ALA A 142 4.18 14.25 -6.24
N PRO A 143 5.03 15.10 -5.61
CA PRO A 143 6.15 15.77 -6.28
C PRO A 143 7.17 14.86 -6.98
N ASN A 144 7.33 13.61 -6.54
CA ASN A 144 8.30 12.66 -7.10
C ASN A 144 7.64 11.49 -7.83
N MET A 145 6.39 11.63 -8.25
CA MET A 145 5.78 10.64 -9.14
C MET A 145 6.13 11.00 -10.59
N PRO A 146 6.66 10.04 -11.38
CA PRO A 146 6.87 10.28 -12.80
C PRO A 146 5.54 10.64 -13.45
N SER A 147 5.53 11.75 -14.17
CA SER A 147 4.40 12.11 -15.02
C SER A 147 4.45 11.19 -16.23
N HIS A 148 3.51 10.24 -16.32
CA HIS A 148 3.28 9.49 -17.55
C HIS A 148 2.56 10.36 -18.56
#